data_AF-A0A934WTP2-F1
#
_entry.id   AF-A0A934WTP2-F1
#
_cell.length_a   1.000
_cell.length_b   1.000
_cell.length_c   1.000
_cell.angle_alpha   90.00
_cell.angle_beta   90.00
_cell.angle_gamma   90.00
#
_symmetry.space_group_name_H-M   'P 1'
#
loop_
_entity.id
_entity.type
_entity.pdbx_description
1 polymer ?
#
loop_
_entity_poly.entity_id
_entity_poly.type
_entity_poly.pdbx_seq_one_letter_code
_entity_poly.pdbx_strand_id
1 'polypeptide(L)'
;MFAKDGCVRYIYDTWTDRWRPATKFREPRFADPAYPYSFDNSYCILNANALKESDMRYCSIHCHRLFPMQYMRFFVRHPNIEYLEKTGYDHLIVEQQYRYSYWDNAEYVGVDEHVDLKTNNLLKMLHLNRTEFKLLQGRENAYLSYLKYREVFPKAKPEDLINIAYAYGSAYQSAKKHAEATGLSILRLTRYLSENNIDHRLYNDYLDQCIQLGYDLYDTAINMPRDFFVMHARLTSLIKAEETKELCEAFQKHYEERSRLEFTYRGLIVRQPKSIQEIADEGSALKHCVGGYAERHAKGQVTILFLRQVDQPDIPYYTMEIDKTGKIKQCYGYANNRAGNPKPSKIKTFEKHYEQYLQEVIHDKRNHRSARQSA
;
A
#
# COMPACT_ATOMS: atom_id res chain seq x y z
N MET A 1 -34.81 0.30 -13.45
CA MET A 1 -36.10 -0.30 -13.05
C MET A 1 -36.28 -1.61 -13.79
N PHE A 2 -36.59 -2.69 -13.09
CA PHE A 2 -37.00 -3.94 -13.74
C PHE A 2 -38.35 -3.71 -14.42
N ALA A 3 -38.45 -4.11 -15.68
CA ALA A 3 -39.75 -4.22 -16.31
C ALA A 3 -40.55 -5.38 -15.70
N LYS A 4 -41.86 -5.44 -15.97
CA LYS A 4 -42.75 -6.50 -15.43
C LYS A 4 -42.29 -7.93 -15.75
N ASP A 5 -41.38 -8.09 -16.71
CA ASP A 5 -40.74 -9.34 -17.15
C ASP A 5 -39.42 -9.65 -16.39
N GLY A 6 -38.99 -8.80 -15.45
CA GLY A 6 -37.75 -8.98 -14.70
C GLY A 6 -36.48 -8.57 -15.47
N CYS A 7 -36.60 -7.95 -16.65
CA CYS A 7 -35.45 -7.51 -17.44
C CYS A 7 -35.01 -6.07 -17.11
N VAL A 8 -33.69 -5.83 -17.11
CA VAL A 8 -33.10 -4.49 -17.06
C VAL A 8 -33.02 -3.93 -18.48
N ARG A 9 -33.53 -2.71 -18.69
CA ARG A 9 -33.53 -2.06 -20.02
C ARG A 9 -32.52 -0.91 -20.06
N TYR A 10 -31.81 -0.78 -21.18
CA TYR A 10 -30.78 0.24 -21.42
C TYR A 10 -31.27 1.28 -22.44
N ILE A 11 -30.86 2.54 -22.30
CA ILE A 11 -31.13 3.62 -23.26
C ILE A 11 -29.78 4.13 -23.78
N TYR A 12 -29.68 4.34 -25.10
CA TYR A 12 -28.53 4.97 -25.74
C TYR A 12 -28.66 6.49 -25.70
N ASP A 13 -27.66 7.15 -25.15
CA ASP A 13 -27.56 8.60 -25.06
C ASP A 13 -26.64 9.12 -26.18
N THR A 14 -27.26 9.74 -27.19
CA THR A 14 -26.57 10.22 -28.40
C THR A 14 -25.60 11.37 -28.15
N TRP A 15 -25.74 12.08 -27.02
CA TRP A 15 -24.87 13.20 -26.67
C TRP A 15 -23.57 12.74 -26.02
N THR A 16 -23.64 11.61 -25.32
CA THR A 16 -22.50 11.04 -24.58
C THR A 16 -21.92 9.79 -25.24
N ASP A 17 -22.55 9.26 -26.30
CA ASP A 17 -22.22 8.00 -26.97
C ASP A 17 -22.18 6.80 -25.98
N ARG A 18 -23.13 6.76 -25.04
CA ARG A 18 -23.16 5.76 -23.95
C ARG A 18 -24.52 5.10 -23.75
N TRP A 19 -24.50 3.86 -23.27
CA TRP A 19 -25.69 3.13 -22.85
C TRP A 19 -25.86 3.22 -21.33
N ARG A 20 -27.07 3.53 -20.83
CA ARG A 20 -27.33 3.62 -19.38
C ARG A 20 -28.59 2.86 -18.95
N PRO A 21 -28.64 2.29 -17.74
CA PRO A 21 -29.86 1.67 -17.21
C PRO A 21 -31.01 2.67 -17.11
N ALA A 22 -32.19 2.31 -17.61
CA ALA A 22 -33.37 3.17 -17.56
C ALA A 22 -33.91 3.30 -16.12
N THR A 23 -34.05 4.54 -15.62
CA THR A 23 -34.59 4.84 -14.29
C THR A 23 -36.12 4.99 -14.27
N LYS A 24 -36.75 5.29 -15.41
CA LYS A 24 -38.21 5.32 -15.60
C LYS A 24 -38.59 4.50 -16.82
N PHE A 25 -39.63 3.67 -16.69
CA PHE A 25 -40.18 2.91 -17.82
C PHE A 25 -41.32 3.70 -18.46
N ARG A 26 -41.10 4.13 -19.70
CA ARG A 26 -42.15 4.39 -20.70
C ARG A 26 -41.83 3.45 -21.86
N GLU A 27 -42.85 2.89 -22.52
CA GLU A 27 -42.61 2.25 -23.83
C GLU A 27 -41.79 3.22 -24.69
N PRO A 28 -40.81 2.73 -25.48
CA PRO A 28 -40.05 3.60 -26.37
C PRO A 28 -41.04 4.33 -27.28
N ARG A 29 -41.28 5.61 -27.01
CA ARG A 29 -41.85 6.54 -27.98
C ARG A 29 -40.68 7.30 -28.56
N PHE A 30 -40.20 6.84 -29.70
CA PHE A 30 -39.39 7.69 -30.56
C PHE A 30 -40.32 8.80 -31.04
N ALA A 31 -40.13 10.01 -30.53
CA ALA A 31 -41.05 11.11 -30.80
C ALA A 31 -40.93 11.57 -32.27
N ASP A 32 -42.09 11.62 -32.91
CA ASP A 32 -42.55 12.44 -34.03
C ASP A 32 -41.56 13.51 -34.57
N PRO A 33 -40.93 13.32 -35.74
CA PRO A 33 -40.62 14.43 -36.61
C PRO A 33 -41.89 14.79 -37.39
N ALA A 34 -42.31 16.06 -37.27
CA ALA A 34 -43.35 16.63 -38.10
C ALA A 34 -43.20 16.20 -39.57
N TYR A 35 -44.30 15.68 -40.13
CA TYR A 35 -44.58 15.27 -41.53
C TYR A 35 -43.57 15.73 -42.62
N PRO A 36 -43.18 14.87 -43.61
CA PRO A 36 -43.90 13.69 -44.11
C PRO A 36 -43.00 12.45 -44.26
N TYR A 37 -42.63 11.78 -43.16
CA TYR A 37 -41.97 10.47 -43.24
C TYR A 37 -42.62 9.52 -42.25
N SER A 38 -43.19 8.42 -42.75
CA SER A 38 -43.65 7.32 -41.92
C SER A 38 -42.43 6.51 -41.48
N PHE A 39 -42.22 6.37 -40.17
CA PHE A 39 -41.20 5.49 -39.63
C PHE A 39 -41.87 4.36 -38.87
N ASP A 40 -41.36 3.16 -39.11
CA ASP A 40 -41.80 1.93 -38.48
C ASP A 40 -41.41 1.93 -36.99
N ASN A 41 -42.42 1.85 -36.12
CA ASN A 41 -42.27 1.69 -34.67
C ASN A 41 -41.95 0.24 -34.28
N SER A 42 -41.57 -0.61 -35.22
CA SER A 42 -41.06 -1.93 -34.93
C SER A 42 -39.74 -1.83 -34.17
N TYR A 43 -39.72 -2.42 -32.98
CA TYR A 43 -38.49 -2.73 -32.28
C TYR A 43 -38.45 -4.24 -32.09
N CYS A 44 -37.28 -4.83 -32.28
CA CYS A 44 -37.06 -6.25 -32.01
C CYS A 44 -36.56 -6.41 -30.58
N ILE A 45 -37.24 -7.25 -29.79
CA ILE A 45 -36.74 -7.66 -28.48
C ILE A 45 -35.63 -8.68 -28.70
N LEU A 46 -34.38 -8.26 -28.52
CA LEU A 46 -33.22 -9.14 -28.49
C LEU A 46 -33.15 -9.83 -27.12
N ASN A 47 -33.77 -11.00 -27.01
CA ASN A 47 -33.61 -11.88 -25.85
C ASN A 47 -32.46 -12.90 -26.09
N ALA A 48 -32.11 -13.67 -25.06
CA ALA A 48 -31.02 -14.64 -25.16
C ALA A 48 -31.22 -15.71 -26.26
N ASN A 49 -32.48 -16.06 -26.59
CA ASN A 49 -32.76 -16.99 -27.68
C ASN A 49 -32.55 -16.33 -29.05
N ALA A 50 -32.96 -15.07 -29.22
CA ALA A 50 -32.68 -14.31 -30.43
C ALA A 50 -31.17 -14.15 -30.69
N LEU A 51 -30.36 -13.98 -29.63
CA LEU A 51 -28.90 -13.94 -29.76
C LEU A 51 -28.32 -15.28 -30.24
N LYS A 52 -28.82 -16.41 -29.73
CA LYS A 52 -28.39 -17.76 -30.16
C LYS A 52 -28.66 -18.06 -31.64
N GLU A 53 -29.74 -17.50 -32.18
CA GLU A 53 -30.14 -17.67 -33.58
C GLU A 53 -29.53 -16.59 -34.52
N SER A 54 -28.59 -15.79 -34.02
CA SER A 54 -27.95 -14.71 -34.77
C SER A 54 -26.44 -14.92 -34.96
N ASP A 55 -25.79 -14.00 -35.66
CA ASP A 55 -24.32 -13.95 -35.75
C ASP A 55 -23.63 -13.65 -34.42
N MET A 56 -24.40 -13.27 -33.38
CA MET A 56 -23.91 -13.08 -32.02
C MET A 56 -24.01 -14.34 -31.15
N ARG A 57 -24.30 -15.51 -31.73
CA ARG A 57 -24.48 -16.77 -30.97
C ARG A 57 -23.27 -17.20 -30.11
N TYR A 58 -22.09 -16.70 -30.44
CA TYR A 58 -20.85 -16.96 -29.69
C TYR A 58 -20.44 -15.80 -28.78
N CYS A 59 -21.21 -14.71 -28.75
CA CYS A 59 -20.98 -13.58 -27.87
C CYS A 59 -21.22 -14.00 -26.41
N SER A 60 -20.21 -13.92 -25.56
CA SER A 60 -20.28 -14.35 -24.16
C SER A 60 -20.91 -13.29 -23.25
N ILE A 61 -21.95 -12.60 -23.72
CA ILE A 61 -22.60 -11.47 -23.02
C ILE A 61 -22.96 -11.76 -21.55
N HIS A 62 -23.25 -13.01 -21.21
CA HIS A 62 -23.62 -13.45 -19.86
C HIS A 62 -22.45 -13.40 -18.86
N CYS A 63 -21.21 -13.39 -19.34
CA CYS A 63 -19.99 -13.20 -18.56
C CYS A 63 -19.72 -11.71 -18.26
N HIS A 64 -20.32 -10.80 -19.03
CA HIS A 64 -20.03 -9.37 -19.07
C HIS A 64 -21.15 -8.55 -18.41
N ARG A 65 -21.14 -8.51 -17.06
CA ARG A 65 -22.25 -7.98 -16.27
C ARG A 65 -22.23 -6.48 -16.05
N LEU A 66 -21.06 -5.82 -16.14
CA LEU A 66 -20.95 -4.40 -15.84
C LEU A 66 -21.46 -3.58 -17.01
N PHE A 67 -21.00 -3.87 -18.24
CA PHE A 67 -21.35 -3.11 -19.44
C PHE A 67 -21.75 -4.00 -20.65
N PRO A 68 -22.80 -4.85 -20.52
CA PRO A 68 -23.15 -5.85 -21.53
C PRO A 68 -23.42 -5.27 -22.93
N MET A 69 -24.05 -4.10 -23.01
CA MET A 69 -24.32 -3.42 -24.30
C MET A 69 -23.04 -2.90 -24.96
N GLN A 70 -22.10 -2.39 -24.17
CA GLN A 70 -20.82 -1.90 -24.68
C GLN A 70 -19.94 -3.06 -25.13
N TYR A 71 -19.91 -4.15 -24.36
CA TYR A 71 -19.26 -5.39 -24.74
C TYR A 71 -19.84 -5.94 -26.05
N MET A 72 -21.17 -5.99 -26.20
CA MET A 72 -21.79 -6.40 -27.47
C MET A 72 -21.35 -5.52 -28.65
N ARG A 73 -21.33 -4.19 -28.48
CA ARG A 73 -20.84 -3.27 -29.51
C ARG A 73 -19.37 -3.54 -29.84
N PHE A 74 -18.55 -3.87 -28.84
CA PHE A 74 -17.15 -4.20 -29.01
C PHE A 74 -16.97 -5.54 -29.75
N PHE A 75 -17.71 -6.58 -29.37
CA PHE A 75 -17.74 -7.89 -30.03
C PHE A 75 -18.11 -7.77 -31.52
N VAL A 76 -19.12 -6.96 -31.86
CA VAL A 76 -19.52 -6.76 -33.27
C VAL A 76 -18.39 -6.13 -34.10
N ARG A 77 -17.58 -5.25 -33.50
CA ARG A 77 -16.41 -4.65 -34.16
C ARG A 77 -15.21 -5.60 -34.23
N HIS A 78 -15.05 -6.44 -33.22
CA HIS A 78 -13.92 -7.34 -33.03
C HIS A 78 -14.41 -8.74 -32.65
N PRO A 79 -15.00 -9.51 -33.58
CA PRO A 79 -15.55 -10.84 -33.26
C PRO A 79 -14.46 -11.85 -32.85
N ASN A 80 -13.19 -11.58 -33.20
CA ASN A 80 -12.04 -12.37 -32.80
C ASN A 80 -11.77 -12.40 -31.28
N ILE A 81 -12.37 -11.51 -30.48
CA ILE A 81 -12.29 -11.60 -29.01
C ILE A 81 -12.90 -12.90 -28.47
N GLU A 82 -13.81 -13.52 -29.22
CA GLU A 82 -14.37 -14.84 -28.93
C GLU A 82 -13.27 -15.89 -28.69
N TYR A 83 -12.16 -15.80 -29.44
CA TYR A 83 -11.05 -16.74 -29.29
C TYR A 83 -10.41 -16.62 -27.92
N LEU A 84 -10.27 -15.41 -27.38
CA LEU A 84 -9.70 -15.19 -26.05
C LEU A 84 -10.59 -15.85 -25.00
N GLU A 85 -11.89 -15.62 -25.06
CA GLU A 85 -12.86 -16.17 -24.11
C GLU A 85 -12.90 -17.70 -24.13
N LYS A 86 -12.99 -18.28 -25.33
CA LYS A 86 -13.08 -19.74 -25.48
C LYS A 86 -11.79 -20.47 -25.13
N THR A 87 -10.67 -19.74 -25.00
CA THR A 87 -9.36 -20.32 -24.68
C THR A 87 -8.84 -19.92 -23.30
N GLY A 88 -9.64 -19.27 -22.45
CA GLY A 88 -9.29 -18.94 -21.06
C GLY A 88 -8.52 -17.62 -20.88
N TYR A 89 -8.41 -16.81 -21.94
CA TYR A 89 -7.82 -15.47 -21.91
C TYR A 89 -8.88 -14.37 -21.77
N ASP A 90 -10.07 -14.69 -21.25
CA ASP A 90 -11.16 -13.74 -21.00
C ASP A 90 -10.76 -12.63 -20.03
N HIS A 91 -9.84 -12.89 -19.09
CA HIS A 91 -9.29 -11.90 -18.17
C HIS A 91 -8.55 -10.74 -18.87
N LEU A 92 -8.20 -10.88 -20.14
CA LEU A 92 -7.63 -9.80 -20.95
C LEU A 92 -8.69 -8.85 -21.51
N ILE A 93 -9.98 -9.20 -21.43
CA ILE A 93 -11.09 -8.31 -21.77
C ILE A 93 -11.40 -7.46 -20.54
N VAL A 94 -11.14 -6.17 -20.66
CA VAL A 94 -11.19 -5.23 -19.54
C VAL A 94 -12.49 -4.43 -19.58
N GLU A 95 -13.27 -4.52 -18.50
CA GLU A 95 -14.45 -3.68 -18.26
C GLU A 95 -14.17 -2.71 -17.12
N GLN A 96 -14.01 -1.42 -17.43
CA GLN A 96 -13.68 -0.41 -16.43
C GLN A 96 -14.57 0.82 -16.51
N GLN A 97 -14.77 1.45 -15.36
CA GLN A 97 -15.42 2.74 -15.22
C GLN A 97 -14.39 3.80 -14.81
N TYR A 98 -14.13 4.75 -15.69
CA TYR A 98 -13.29 5.92 -15.42
C TYR A 98 -14.15 7.11 -15.04
N ARG A 99 -13.82 7.76 -13.92
CA ARG A 99 -14.43 9.02 -13.52
C ARG A 99 -13.61 10.17 -14.07
N TYR A 100 -14.02 10.72 -15.22
CA TYR A 100 -13.33 11.86 -15.82
C TYR A 100 -13.77 13.19 -15.19
N SER A 101 -14.99 13.30 -14.64
CA SER A 101 -15.42 14.49 -13.89
C SER A 101 -16.58 14.22 -12.91
N TYR A 102 -16.97 15.22 -12.11
CA TYR A 102 -18.16 15.17 -11.23
C TYR A 102 -19.47 14.86 -11.97
N TRP A 103 -19.52 15.08 -13.28
CA TRP A 103 -20.70 14.92 -14.12
C TRP A 103 -20.55 13.84 -15.19
N ASP A 104 -19.34 13.24 -15.33
CA ASP A 104 -19.06 12.33 -16.42
C ASP A 104 -18.25 11.10 -15.99
N ASN A 105 -18.87 9.93 -16.12
CA ASN A 105 -18.27 8.61 -15.89
C ASN A 105 -18.16 7.87 -17.22
N ALA A 106 -16.95 7.77 -17.78
CA ALA A 106 -16.71 7.00 -18.99
C ALA A 106 -16.63 5.51 -18.63
N GLU A 107 -17.48 4.72 -19.25
CA GLU A 107 -17.41 3.26 -19.20
C GLU A 107 -16.61 2.81 -20.43
N TYR A 108 -15.68 1.89 -20.23
CA TYR A 108 -14.78 1.39 -21.26
C TYR A 108 -14.79 -0.14 -21.26
N VAL A 109 -15.08 -0.73 -22.42
CA VAL A 109 -14.82 -2.13 -22.72
C VAL A 109 -13.74 -2.19 -23.80
N GLY A 110 -12.68 -2.93 -23.51
CA GLY A 110 -11.56 -3.12 -24.42
C GLY A 110 -10.79 -4.39 -24.11
N VAL A 111 -9.57 -4.47 -24.63
CA VAL A 111 -8.63 -5.55 -24.33
C VAL A 111 -7.34 -4.97 -23.78
N ASP A 112 -6.57 -5.80 -23.07
CA ASP A 112 -5.21 -5.49 -22.67
C ASP A 112 -4.35 -5.04 -23.85
N GLU A 113 -3.43 -4.10 -23.60
CA GLU A 113 -2.58 -3.48 -24.63
C GLU A 113 -1.70 -4.48 -25.38
N HIS A 114 -1.42 -5.65 -24.79
CA HIS A 114 -0.60 -6.70 -25.38
C HIS A 114 -1.40 -7.62 -26.33
N VAL A 115 -2.67 -7.31 -26.63
CA VAL A 115 -3.52 -8.09 -27.53
C VAL A 115 -3.70 -7.39 -28.87
N ASP A 116 -3.25 -8.03 -29.96
CA ASP A 116 -3.45 -7.50 -31.32
C ASP A 116 -4.78 -7.96 -31.92
N LEU A 117 -5.78 -7.07 -31.95
CA LEU A 117 -7.09 -7.33 -32.54
C LEU A 117 -7.13 -7.22 -34.08
N LYS A 118 -6.03 -6.86 -34.76
CA LYS A 118 -6.00 -6.76 -36.24
C LYS A 118 -5.92 -8.12 -36.93
N THR A 119 -5.70 -9.20 -36.17
CA THR A 119 -5.56 -10.56 -36.68
C THR A 119 -6.59 -11.50 -36.07
N ASN A 120 -7.01 -12.50 -36.85
CA ASN A 120 -7.93 -13.56 -36.42
C ASN A 120 -7.19 -14.85 -35.98
N ASN A 121 -5.86 -14.79 -35.86
CA ASN A 121 -5.05 -15.91 -35.41
C ASN A 121 -4.65 -15.72 -33.95
N LEU A 122 -5.18 -16.55 -33.05
CA LEU A 122 -4.98 -16.42 -31.60
C LEU A 122 -3.50 -16.32 -31.18
N LEU A 123 -2.62 -17.09 -31.80
CA LEU A 123 -1.18 -17.04 -31.49
C LEU A 123 -0.57 -15.68 -31.84
N LYS A 124 -0.98 -15.10 -32.97
CA LYS A 124 -0.56 -13.76 -33.37
C LYS A 124 -1.18 -12.69 -32.49
N MET A 125 -2.46 -12.85 -32.11
CA MET A 125 -3.16 -11.94 -31.18
C MET A 125 -2.41 -11.83 -29.85
N LEU A 126 -1.90 -12.94 -29.33
CA LEU A 126 -1.19 -13.02 -28.05
C LEU A 126 0.33 -12.84 -28.16
N HIS A 127 0.87 -12.65 -29.37
CA HIS A 127 2.32 -12.64 -29.61
C HIS A 127 3.06 -13.86 -29.02
N LEU A 128 2.46 -15.05 -29.15
CA LEU A 128 2.98 -16.32 -28.68
C LEU A 128 3.27 -17.26 -29.85
N ASN A 129 4.30 -18.10 -29.70
CA ASN A 129 4.49 -19.27 -30.54
C ASN A 129 3.70 -20.48 -30.01
N ARG A 130 3.66 -21.57 -30.78
CA ARG A 130 2.92 -22.79 -30.42
C ARG A 130 3.40 -23.43 -29.10
N THR A 131 4.70 -23.39 -28.84
CA THR A 131 5.30 -23.96 -27.63
C THR A 131 4.89 -23.14 -26.40
N GLU A 132 5.03 -21.82 -26.47
CA GLU A 132 4.63 -20.90 -25.39
C GLU A 132 3.13 -21.04 -25.09
N PHE A 133 2.29 -21.06 -26.13
CA PHE A 133 0.85 -21.22 -25.97
C PHE A 133 0.49 -22.54 -25.30
N LYS A 134 1.15 -23.64 -25.68
CA LYS A 134 0.95 -24.95 -25.05
C LYS A 134 1.41 -24.97 -23.59
N LEU A 135 2.49 -24.25 -23.26
CA LEU A 135 3.00 -24.17 -21.88
C LEU A 135 2.09 -23.36 -20.96
N LEU A 136 1.42 -22.34 -21.48
CA LEU A 136 0.46 -21.52 -20.73
C LEU A 136 -0.93 -22.15 -20.62
N GLN A 137 -1.18 -23.29 -21.29
CA GLN A 137 -2.47 -23.97 -21.23
C GLN A 137 -2.81 -24.40 -19.80
N GLY A 138 -3.98 -23.98 -19.30
CA GLY A 138 -4.43 -24.14 -17.92
C GLY A 138 -3.79 -23.16 -16.93
N ARG A 139 -3.00 -22.19 -17.42
CA ARG A 139 -2.31 -21.14 -16.65
C ARG A 139 -2.41 -19.78 -17.35
N GLU A 140 -3.51 -19.55 -18.06
CA GLU A 140 -3.71 -18.39 -18.92
C GLU A 140 -3.57 -17.08 -18.14
N ASN A 141 -3.99 -17.04 -16.87
CA ASN A 141 -3.84 -15.90 -15.96
C ASN A 141 -2.37 -15.47 -15.75
N ALA A 142 -1.38 -16.32 -16.04
CA ALA A 142 0.03 -16.00 -15.93
C ALA A 142 0.57 -15.29 -17.19
N TYR A 143 -0.23 -15.13 -18.25
CA TYR A 143 0.19 -14.58 -19.55
C TYR A 143 0.86 -13.21 -19.44
N LEU A 144 0.24 -12.26 -18.73
CA LEU A 144 0.81 -10.91 -18.61
C LEU A 144 2.14 -10.92 -17.85
N SER A 145 2.23 -11.71 -16.78
CA SER A 145 3.49 -11.89 -16.05
C SER A 145 4.54 -12.55 -16.94
N TYR A 146 4.18 -13.59 -17.69
CA TYR A 146 5.06 -14.26 -18.64
C TYR A 146 5.65 -13.29 -19.67
N LEU A 147 4.82 -12.41 -20.27
CA LEU A 147 5.29 -11.39 -21.21
C LEU A 147 6.31 -10.45 -20.56
N LYS A 148 6.06 -10.00 -19.32
CA LYS A 148 7.01 -9.14 -18.60
C LYS A 148 8.31 -9.86 -18.27
N TYR A 149 8.27 -11.13 -17.88
CA TYR A 149 9.51 -11.91 -17.68
C TYR A 149 10.26 -12.15 -18.99
N ARG A 150 9.55 -12.36 -20.11
CA ARG A 150 10.16 -12.49 -21.44
C ARG A 150 10.90 -11.21 -21.85
N GLU A 151 10.34 -10.05 -21.53
CA GLU A 151 10.98 -8.74 -21.75
C GLU A 151 12.23 -8.56 -20.86
N VAL A 152 12.13 -8.89 -19.57
CA VAL A 152 13.22 -8.71 -18.59
C VAL A 152 14.35 -9.73 -18.80
N PHE A 153 14.02 -10.96 -19.19
CA PHE A 153 14.95 -12.08 -19.36
C PHE A 153 14.85 -12.69 -20.78
N PRO A 154 15.19 -11.95 -21.84
CA PRO A 154 14.95 -12.36 -23.23
C PRO A 154 15.76 -13.58 -23.68
N LYS A 155 16.80 -13.96 -22.92
CA LYS A 155 17.64 -15.14 -23.19
C LYS A 155 17.14 -16.40 -22.47
N ALA A 156 16.18 -16.28 -21.55
CA ALA A 156 15.61 -17.43 -20.84
C ALA A 156 14.62 -18.19 -21.74
N LYS A 157 14.51 -19.50 -21.52
CA LYS A 157 13.56 -20.34 -22.25
C LYS A 157 12.13 -20.13 -21.72
N PRO A 158 11.08 -20.37 -22.52
CA PRO A 158 9.70 -20.24 -22.07
C PRO A 158 9.37 -21.00 -20.77
N GLU A 159 9.87 -22.22 -20.62
CA GLU A 159 9.65 -23.04 -19.41
C GLU A 159 10.28 -22.41 -18.17
N ASP A 160 11.48 -21.84 -18.35
CA ASP A 160 12.21 -21.14 -17.30
C ASP A 160 11.50 -19.86 -16.87
N LEU A 161 10.97 -19.08 -17.83
CA LEU A 161 10.20 -17.87 -17.56
C LEU A 161 8.93 -18.16 -16.74
N ILE A 162 8.26 -19.28 -17.01
CA ILE A 162 7.09 -19.71 -16.22
C ILE A 162 7.51 -20.08 -14.79
N ASN A 163 8.64 -20.75 -14.61
CA ASN A 163 9.15 -21.07 -13.27
C ASN A 163 9.51 -19.81 -12.48
N ILE A 164 10.12 -18.81 -13.14
CA ILE A 164 10.39 -17.50 -12.53
C ILE A 164 9.07 -16.83 -12.13
N ALA A 165 8.09 -16.79 -13.03
CA ALA A 165 6.78 -16.21 -12.76
C ALA A 165 6.05 -16.93 -11.62
N TYR A 166 6.25 -18.24 -11.45
CA TYR A 166 5.69 -18.98 -10.32
C TYR A 166 6.33 -18.58 -8.98
N ALA A 167 7.65 -18.42 -8.93
CA ALA A 167 8.35 -18.06 -7.70
C ALA A 167 8.19 -16.58 -7.31
N TYR A 168 8.06 -15.69 -8.31
CA TYR A 168 8.02 -14.24 -8.09
C TYR A 168 6.64 -13.62 -8.34
N GLY A 169 5.67 -14.35 -8.89
CA GLY A 169 4.38 -13.80 -9.28
C GLY A 169 4.54 -12.70 -10.34
N SER A 170 4.05 -11.50 -10.05
CA SER A 170 4.24 -10.31 -10.89
C SER A 170 5.45 -9.45 -10.48
N ALA A 171 6.30 -9.91 -9.54
CA ALA A 171 7.42 -9.14 -9.01
C ALA A 171 8.68 -9.23 -9.89
N TYR A 172 8.56 -8.89 -11.17
CA TYR A 172 9.68 -8.94 -12.13
C TYR A 172 10.82 -7.98 -11.78
N GLN A 173 10.53 -6.85 -11.15
CA GLN A 173 11.55 -5.92 -10.65
C GLN A 173 12.37 -6.54 -9.52
N SER A 174 11.73 -7.25 -8.58
CA SER A 174 12.43 -7.98 -7.51
C SER A 174 13.31 -9.09 -8.08
N ALA A 175 12.79 -9.86 -9.04
CA ALA A 175 13.59 -10.87 -9.74
C ALA A 175 14.85 -10.28 -10.38
N LYS A 176 14.71 -9.15 -11.09
CA LYS A 176 15.83 -8.42 -11.67
C LYS A 176 16.81 -7.92 -10.60
N LYS A 177 16.31 -7.26 -9.56
CA LYS A 177 17.11 -6.76 -8.42
C LYS A 177 17.91 -7.89 -7.78
N HIS A 178 17.30 -9.04 -7.51
CA HIS A 178 17.99 -10.16 -6.87
C HIS A 178 19.11 -10.72 -7.74
N ALA A 179 18.86 -10.89 -9.06
CA ALA A 179 19.88 -11.35 -9.98
C ALA A 179 21.06 -10.37 -10.10
N GLU A 180 20.77 -9.07 -10.19
CA GLU A 180 21.79 -8.01 -10.27
C GLU A 180 22.58 -7.88 -8.96
N ALA A 181 21.92 -7.90 -7.82
CA ALA A 181 22.56 -7.72 -6.51
C ALA A 181 23.47 -8.89 -6.13
N THR A 182 23.14 -10.11 -6.55
CA THR A 182 23.89 -11.33 -6.19
C THR A 182 24.85 -11.81 -7.26
N GLY A 183 24.75 -11.27 -8.49
CA GLY A 183 25.49 -11.77 -9.65
C GLY A 183 25.06 -13.17 -10.13
N LEU A 184 24.02 -13.76 -9.54
CA LEU A 184 23.54 -15.10 -9.90
C LEU A 184 22.57 -15.04 -11.08
N SER A 185 22.54 -16.13 -11.85
CA SER A 185 21.45 -16.36 -12.80
C SER A 185 20.11 -16.42 -12.07
N ILE A 186 19.10 -15.73 -12.60
CA ILE A 186 17.74 -15.75 -12.06
C ILE A 186 17.18 -17.16 -11.93
N LEU A 187 17.59 -18.11 -12.78
CA LEU A 187 17.14 -19.51 -12.71
C LEU A 187 17.69 -20.22 -11.47
N ARG A 188 18.94 -19.93 -11.12
CA ARG A 188 19.57 -20.49 -9.93
C ARG A 188 18.91 -19.94 -8.67
N LEU A 189 18.65 -18.63 -8.64
CA LEU A 189 17.91 -17.99 -7.55
C LEU A 189 16.48 -18.55 -7.44
N THR A 190 15.74 -18.62 -8.54
CA THR A 190 14.37 -19.14 -8.59
C THR A 190 14.29 -20.55 -8.04
N ARG A 191 15.24 -21.42 -8.42
CA ARG A 191 15.34 -22.79 -7.89
C ARG A 191 15.59 -22.77 -6.40
N TYR A 192 16.59 -22.03 -5.93
CA TYR A 192 16.93 -21.93 -4.51
C TYR A 192 15.73 -21.44 -3.68
N LEU A 193 15.07 -20.36 -4.09
CA LEU A 193 13.91 -19.83 -3.39
C LEU A 193 12.76 -20.83 -3.35
N SER A 194 12.47 -21.49 -4.47
CA SER A 194 11.38 -22.47 -4.56
C SER A 194 11.65 -23.72 -3.71
N GLU A 195 12.86 -24.29 -3.78
CA GLU A 195 13.25 -25.48 -3.02
C GLU A 195 13.22 -25.25 -1.50
N ASN A 196 13.52 -24.02 -1.07
CA ASN A 196 13.54 -23.64 0.34
C ASN A 196 12.24 -22.95 0.81
N ASN A 197 11.21 -22.87 -0.04
CA ASN A 197 9.95 -22.18 0.22
C ASN A 197 10.13 -20.72 0.72
N ILE A 198 11.05 -19.98 0.11
CA ILE A 198 11.37 -18.59 0.45
C ILE A 198 10.56 -17.65 -0.45
N ASP A 199 9.69 -16.84 0.15
CA ASP A 199 8.98 -15.76 -0.56
C ASP A 199 9.99 -14.69 -1.01
N HIS A 200 9.86 -14.22 -2.25
CA HIS A 200 10.76 -13.22 -2.82
C HIS A 200 10.86 -11.93 -2.00
N ARG A 201 9.80 -11.52 -1.29
CA ARG A 201 9.82 -10.32 -0.41
C ARG A 201 10.67 -10.56 0.82
N LEU A 202 10.63 -11.78 1.37
CA LEU A 202 11.47 -12.16 2.50
C LEU A 202 12.94 -12.23 2.09
N TYR A 203 13.22 -12.76 0.89
CA TYR A 203 14.58 -12.72 0.34
C TYR A 203 15.05 -11.29 0.06
N ASN A 204 14.18 -10.42 -0.45
CA ASN A 204 14.50 -9.00 -0.62
C ASN A 204 14.85 -8.34 0.72
N ASP A 205 14.05 -8.56 1.76
CA ASP A 205 14.32 -8.06 3.12
C ASP A 205 15.69 -8.55 3.62
N TYR A 206 16.00 -9.84 3.42
CA TYR A 206 17.31 -10.40 3.75
C TYR A 206 18.47 -9.72 3.01
N LEU A 207 18.35 -9.46 1.70
CA LEU A 207 19.38 -8.75 0.94
C LEU A 207 19.57 -7.32 1.46
N ASP A 208 18.48 -6.63 1.78
CA ASP A 208 18.54 -5.28 2.33
C ASP A 208 19.25 -5.28 3.71
N GLN A 209 19.00 -6.29 4.55
CA GLN A 209 19.73 -6.50 5.82
C GLN A 209 21.22 -6.81 5.61
N CYS A 210 21.55 -7.62 4.60
CA CYS A 210 22.94 -7.90 4.24
C CYS A 210 23.68 -6.63 3.82
N ILE A 211 23.04 -5.77 3.01
CA ILE A 211 23.59 -4.47 2.59
C ILE A 211 23.80 -3.57 3.81
N GLN A 212 22.81 -3.47 4.71
CA GLN A 212 22.90 -2.67 5.93
C GLN A 212 24.08 -3.09 6.81
N LEU A 213 24.33 -4.39 6.94
CA LEU A 213 25.42 -4.96 7.74
C LEU A 213 26.74 -5.10 6.97
N GLY A 214 26.80 -4.66 5.71
CA GLY A 214 28.02 -4.66 4.90
C GLY A 214 28.50 -6.03 4.40
N TYR A 215 27.60 -7.02 4.28
CA TYR A 215 27.93 -8.33 3.72
C TYR A 215 28.10 -8.27 2.20
N ASP A 216 29.03 -9.08 1.68
CA ASP A 216 29.22 -9.27 0.24
C ASP A 216 28.15 -10.21 -0.34
N LEU A 217 27.31 -9.67 -1.21
CA LEU A 217 26.23 -10.41 -1.87
C LEU A 217 26.70 -11.33 -3.00
N TYR A 218 27.96 -11.28 -3.40
CA TYR A 218 28.54 -12.23 -4.37
C TYR A 218 29.03 -13.51 -3.68
N ASP A 219 29.23 -13.51 -2.36
CA ASP A 219 29.56 -14.70 -1.60
C ASP A 219 28.38 -15.68 -1.62
N THR A 220 28.63 -16.91 -2.07
CA THR A 220 27.62 -17.96 -2.16
C THR A 220 27.05 -18.34 -0.80
N ALA A 221 27.85 -18.25 0.28
CA ALA A 221 27.37 -18.51 1.63
C ALA A 221 26.40 -17.43 2.14
N ILE A 222 26.48 -16.23 1.56
CA ILE A 222 25.62 -15.09 1.92
C ILE A 222 24.40 -15.00 1.00
N ASN A 223 24.55 -15.15 -0.32
CA ASN A 223 23.41 -15.05 -1.22
C ASN A 223 22.53 -16.31 -1.26
N MET A 224 23.07 -17.49 -0.96
CA MET A 224 22.30 -18.73 -0.85
C MET A 224 22.69 -19.50 0.42
N PRO A 225 22.41 -18.93 1.60
CA PRO A 225 22.71 -19.58 2.87
C PRO A 225 21.99 -20.92 2.97
N ARG A 226 22.67 -21.93 3.53
CA ARG A 226 22.09 -23.26 3.69
C ARG A 226 20.81 -23.25 4.52
N ASP A 227 20.80 -22.46 5.60
CA ASP A 227 19.65 -22.27 6.49
C ASP A 227 19.21 -20.80 6.45
N PHE A 228 18.50 -20.43 5.38
CA PHE A 228 18.05 -19.05 5.13
C PHE A 228 17.35 -18.41 6.33
N PHE A 229 16.36 -19.08 6.91
CA PHE A 229 15.59 -18.52 8.02
C PHE A 229 16.43 -18.29 9.27
N VAL A 230 17.44 -19.13 9.53
CA VAL A 230 18.37 -18.95 10.66
C VAL A 230 19.26 -17.74 10.41
N MET A 231 19.80 -17.61 9.20
CA MET A 231 20.64 -16.47 8.84
C MET A 231 19.84 -15.15 8.88
N HIS A 232 18.64 -15.13 8.29
CA HIS A 232 17.75 -13.97 8.29
C HIS A 232 17.34 -13.55 9.71
N ALA A 233 16.97 -14.51 10.57
CA ALA A 233 16.66 -14.23 11.97
C ALA A 233 17.88 -13.65 12.71
N ARG A 234 19.07 -14.20 12.47
CA ARG A 234 20.32 -13.70 13.07
C ARG A 234 20.61 -12.25 12.65
N LEU A 235 20.51 -11.92 11.36
CA LEU A 235 20.75 -10.56 10.87
C LEU A 235 19.71 -9.59 11.44
N THR A 236 18.44 -10.00 11.47
CA THR A 236 17.36 -9.22 12.10
C THR A 236 17.67 -8.92 13.58
N SER A 237 18.19 -9.91 14.34
CA SER A 237 18.59 -9.70 15.73
C SER A 237 19.78 -8.76 15.88
N LEU A 238 20.77 -8.84 14.98
CA LEU A 238 21.93 -7.94 14.99
C LEU A 238 21.52 -6.49 14.74
N ILE A 239 20.70 -6.25 13.71
CA ILE A 239 20.20 -4.91 13.38
C ILE A 239 19.39 -4.34 14.54
N LYS A 240 18.47 -5.12 15.12
CA LYS A 240 17.70 -4.69 16.29
C LYS A 240 18.58 -4.35 17.49
N ALA A 241 19.64 -5.13 17.73
CA ALA A 241 20.58 -4.88 18.81
C ALA A 241 21.37 -3.58 18.58
N GLU A 242 21.80 -3.33 17.35
CA GLU A 242 22.49 -2.10 16.95
C GLU A 242 21.57 -0.88 17.06
N GLU A 243 20.36 -0.94 16.52
CA GLU A 243 19.35 0.13 16.65
C GLU A 243 19.01 0.42 18.12
N THR A 244 18.86 -0.63 18.95
CA THR A 244 18.61 -0.47 20.38
C THR A 244 19.79 0.18 21.08
N LYS A 245 21.03 -0.20 20.71
CA LYS A 245 22.25 0.40 21.26
C LYS A 245 22.35 1.87 20.87
N GLU A 246 22.15 2.21 19.60
CA GLU A 246 22.13 3.60 19.11
C GLU A 246 21.07 4.44 19.82
N LEU A 247 19.87 3.88 20.01
CA LEU A 247 18.80 4.54 20.77
C LEU A 247 19.19 4.78 22.23
N CYS A 248 19.80 3.80 22.90
CA CYS A 248 20.30 3.93 24.27
C CYS A 248 21.43 4.96 24.38
N GLU A 249 22.37 4.98 23.43
CA GLU A 249 23.45 5.97 23.37
C GLU A 249 22.91 7.39 23.13
N ALA A 250 21.97 7.54 22.18
CA ALA A 250 21.29 8.81 21.93
C ALA A 250 20.50 9.29 23.17
N PHE A 251 19.80 8.36 23.83
CA PHE A 251 19.10 8.64 25.08
C PHE A 251 20.07 9.15 26.15
N GLN A 252 21.18 8.43 26.40
CA GLN A 252 22.16 8.79 27.42
C GLN A 252 22.82 10.15 27.13
N LYS A 253 23.21 10.39 25.86
CA LYS A 253 23.78 11.67 25.43
C LYS A 253 22.86 12.84 25.76
N HIS A 254 21.56 12.70 25.49
CA HIS A 254 20.60 13.76 25.78
C HIS A 254 20.11 13.78 27.23
N TYR A 255 20.26 12.69 27.99
CA TYR A 255 19.93 12.60 29.41
C TYR A 255 20.73 13.64 30.21
N GLU A 256 22.05 13.74 29.97
CA GLU A 256 22.90 14.73 30.63
C GLU A 256 22.50 16.16 30.26
N GLU A 257 22.21 16.42 28.99
CA GLU A 257 21.82 17.76 28.50
C GLU A 257 20.50 18.26 29.07
N ARG A 258 19.64 17.35 29.54
CA ARG A 258 18.28 17.58 30.05
C ARG A 258 18.20 17.61 31.58
N SER A 259 19.25 17.25 32.30
CA SER A 259 19.32 17.34 33.77
C SER A 259 18.89 18.72 34.31
N ARG A 260 19.28 19.80 33.62
CA ARG A 260 18.85 21.19 33.89
C ARG A 260 17.37 21.49 33.65
N LEU A 261 16.58 20.53 33.16
CA LEU A 261 15.14 20.68 33.00
C LEU A 261 14.40 20.16 34.24
N GLU A 262 15.09 19.47 35.15
CA GLU A 262 14.51 19.02 36.41
C GLU A 262 14.24 20.22 37.31
N PHE A 263 13.06 20.24 37.93
CA PHE A 263 12.57 21.39 38.68
C PHE A 263 11.67 20.94 39.81
N THR A 264 11.80 21.58 40.97
CA THR A 264 10.96 21.29 42.13
C THR A 264 10.25 22.55 42.57
N TYR A 265 8.93 22.47 42.76
CA TYR A 265 8.13 23.58 43.23
C TYR A 265 6.92 23.09 44.01
N ARG A 266 6.75 23.61 45.24
CA ARG A 266 5.60 23.38 46.12
C ARG A 266 5.17 21.90 46.21
N GLY A 267 6.12 21.02 46.53
CA GLY A 267 5.85 19.58 46.74
C GLY A 267 5.65 18.77 45.47
N LEU A 268 5.89 19.36 44.29
CA LEU A 268 5.95 18.66 43.01
C LEU A 268 7.36 18.72 42.44
N ILE A 269 7.77 17.64 41.78
CA ILE A 269 9.05 17.52 41.09
C ILE A 269 8.83 17.09 39.65
N VAL A 270 9.58 17.72 38.74
CA VAL A 270 9.75 17.29 37.36
C VAL A 270 11.08 16.60 37.24
N ARG A 271 11.05 15.36 36.76
CA ARG A 271 12.25 14.58 36.45
C ARG A 271 12.18 14.01 35.05
N GLN A 272 13.32 13.70 34.49
CA GLN A 272 13.38 12.96 33.23
C GLN A 272 13.11 11.46 33.43
N PRO A 273 12.63 10.76 32.39
CA PRO A 273 12.69 9.30 32.38
C PRO A 273 14.15 8.85 32.45
N LYS A 274 14.39 7.73 33.12
CA LYS A 274 15.68 7.04 33.29
C LYS A 274 15.98 6.06 32.16
N SER A 275 14.96 5.65 31.40
CA SER A 275 15.11 4.79 30.23
C SER A 275 13.97 4.95 29.23
N ILE A 276 14.17 4.42 28.01
CA ILE A 276 13.13 4.27 26.98
C ILE A 276 11.97 3.41 27.51
N GLN A 277 12.29 2.33 28.26
CA GLN A 277 11.31 1.43 28.84
C GLN A 277 10.40 2.13 29.86
N GLU A 278 10.97 3.02 30.69
CA GLU A 278 10.18 3.76 31.68
C GLU A 278 9.11 4.66 31.02
N ILE A 279 9.36 5.18 29.81
CA ILE A 279 8.36 5.96 29.05
C ILE A 279 7.22 5.06 28.58
N ALA A 280 7.52 3.82 28.17
CA ALA A 280 6.51 2.85 27.79
C ALA A 280 5.64 2.43 29.00
N ASP A 281 6.30 2.13 30.13
CA ASP A 281 5.63 1.74 31.37
C ASP A 281 4.74 2.87 31.92
N GLU A 282 5.22 4.12 31.87
CA GLU A 282 4.44 5.31 32.22
C GLU A 282 3.18 5.43 31.37
N GLY A 283 3.31 5.21 30.05
CA GLY A 283 2.18 5.25 29.13
C GLY A 283 1.12 4.20 29.45
N SER A 284 1.55 2.99 29.80
CA SER A 284 0.69 1.91 30.24
C SER A 284 -0.02 2.26 31.56
N ALA A 285 0.73 2.72 32.57
CA ALA A 285 0.22 3.04 33.90
C ALA A 285 -0.82 4.18 33.87
N LEU A 286 -0.54 5.24 33.10
CA LEU A 286 -1.45 6.38 32.95
C LEU A 286 -2.48 6.20 31.84
N LYS A 287 -2.49 5.07 31.12
CA LYS A 287 -3.41 4.77 30.01
C LYS A 287 -3.45 5.88 28.95
N HIS A 288 -2.28 6.36 28.55
CA HIS A 288 -2.13 7.36 27.50
C HIS A 288 -0.94 7.06 26.58
N CYS A 289 -0.95 7.63 25.37
CA CYS A 289 -0.06 7.23 24.28
C CYS A 289 1.39 7.75 24.38
N VAL A 290 1.86 8.19 25.56
CA VAL A 290 3.22 8.74 25.71
C VAL A 290 4.31 7.71 25.33
N GLY A 291 4.04 6.41 25.45
CA GLY A 291 4.96 5.35 25.04
C GLY A 291 5.40 5.45 23.57
N GLY A 292 4.52 5.95 22.67
CA GLY A 292 4.84 6.19 21.26
C GLY A 292 5.80 7.37 21.01
N TYR A 293 6.27 8.05 22.06
CA TYR A 293 7.24 9.13 21.99
C TYR A 293 8.64 8.71 22.43
N ALA A 294 8.84 7.47 22.90
CA ALA A 294 10.09 7.03 23.53
C ALA A 294 11.30 7.12 22.58
N GLU A 295 11.17 6.68 21.33
CA GLU A 295 12.22 6.81 20.31
C GLU A 295 12.52 8.28 19.98
N ARG A 296 11.48 9.10 19.76
CA ARG A 296 11.65 10.53 19.46
C ARG A 296 12.27 11.29 20.63
N HIS A 297 12.00 10.85 21.85
CA HIS A 297 12.66 11.36 23.05
C HIS A 297 14.14 10.97 23.10
N ALA A 298 14.46 9.69 22.87
CA ALA A 298 15.83 9.20 22.80
C ALA A 298 16.65 9.97 21.75
N LYS A 299 16.07 10.24 20.57
CA LYS A 299 16.69 10.98 19.47
C LYS A 299 16.71 12.52 19.62
N GLY A 300 16.26 13.08 20.74
CA GLY A 300 16.29 14.55 20.94
C GLY A 300 15.23 15.35 20.17
N GLN A 301 14.25 14.68 19.55
CA GLN A 301 13.23 15.32 18.72
C GLN A 301 12.10 15.94 19.57
N VAL A 302 11.72 15.25 20.64
CA VAL A 302 10.81 15.75 21.69
C VAL A 302 11.45 15.57 23.07
N THR A 303 10.97 16.32 24.07
CA THR A 303 11.37 16.11 25.46
C THR A 303 10.14 15.69 26.25
N ILE A 304 10.14 14.44 26.74
CA ILE A 304 9.14 13.92 27.66
C ILE A 304 9.73 14.00 29.06
N LEU A 305 8.98 14.57 30.00
CA LEU A 305 9.33 14.61 31.42
C LEU A 305 8.17 14.13 32.26
N PHE A 306 8.47 13.67 33.46
CA PHE A 306 7.52 13.17 34.42
C PHE A 306 7.35 14.16 35.56
N LEU A 307 6.10 14.55 35.82
CA LEU A 307 5.71 15.29 37.00
C LEU A 307 5.28 14.30 38.07
N ARG A 308 5.81 14.48 39.29
CA ARG A 308 5.63 13.61 40.44
C ARG A 308 5.33 14.41 41.70
N GLN A 309 4.80 13.74 42.71
CA GLN A 309 4.78 14.29 44.07
C GLN A 309 6.13 14.02 44.73
N VAL A 310 6.64 14.97 45.50
CA VAL A 310 7.99 14.88 46.10
C VAL A 310 8.10 13.71 47.08
N ASP A 311 7.02 13.35 47.76
CA ASP A 311 6.92 12.22 48.69
C ASP A 311 6.75 10.86 47.95
N GLN A 312 6.40 10.88 46.66
CA GLN A 312 6.14 9.69 45.84
C GLN A 312 6.75 9.82 44.43
N PRO A 313 8.09 9.94 44.30
CA PRO A 313 8.76 10.22 43.03
C PRO A 313 8.70 9.07 42.00
N ASP A 314 8.41 7.85 42.46
CA ASP A 314 8.32 6.65 41.64
C ASP A 314 6.88 6.30 41.24
N ILE A 315 5.88 7.03 41.72
CA ILE A 315 4.47 6.78 41.38
C ILE A 315 4.06 7.66 40.19
N PRO A 316 3.57 7.07 39.07
CA PRO A 316 3.06 7.81 37.92
C PRO A 316 1.99 8.83 38.31
N TYR A 317 2.15 10.08 37.87
CA TYR A 317 1.22 11.17 38.20
C TYR A 317 0.80 11.97 36.98
N TYR A 318 1.74 12.69 36.35
CA TYR A 318 1.52 13.42 35.08
C TYR A 318 2.75 13.28 34.17
N THR A 319 2.54 13.32 32.86
CA THR A 319 3.58 13.39 31.84
C THR A 319 3.50 14.72 31.10
N MET A 320 4.65 15.27 30.72
CA MET A 320 4.77 16.53 30.00
C MET A 320 5.59 16.37 28.73
N GLU A 321 5.10 16.93 27.63
CA GLU A 321 5.86 17.11 26.40
C GLU A 321 6.29 18.57 26.28
N ILE A 322 7.59 18.79 26.11
CA ILE A 322 8.20 20.11 25.93
C ILE A 322 8.85 20.16 24.56
N ASP A 323 8.61 21.26 23.84
CA ASP A 323 9.27 21.51 22.57
C ASP A 323 10.67 22.13 22.73
N LYS A 324 11.38 22.33 21.62
CA LYS A 324 12.74 22.89 21.64
C LYS A 324 12.81 24.36 22.07
N THR A 325 11.67 25.07 22.19
CA THR A 325 11.62 26.47 22.64
C THR A 325 11.29 26.59 24.13
N GLY A 326 11.10 25.46 24.82
CA GLY A 326 10.80 25.42 26.26
C GLY A 326 9.34 25.66 26.58
N LYS A 327 8.44 25.45 25.62
CA LYS A 327 7.00 25.54 25.84
C LYS A 327 6.42 24.17 26.13
N ILE A 328 5.50 24.09 27.09
CA ILE A 328 4.76 22.87 27.38
C ILE A 328 3.70 22.69 26.27
N LYS A 329 3.83 21.62 25.47
CA LYS A 329 2.86 21.27 24.43
C LYS A 329 1.70 20.48 25.00
N GLN A 330 2.01 19.53 25.88
CA GLN A 330 1.05 18.64 26.49
C GLN A 330 1.46 18.39 27.93
N CYS A 331 0.47 18.32 28.81
CA CYS A 331 0.66 17.86 30.18
C CYS A 331 -0.60 17.10 30.60
N TYR A 332 -0.48 15.80 30.81
CA TYR A 332 -1.62 14.92 31.07
C TYR A 332 -1.30 13.90 32.15
N GLY A 333 -2.28 13.63 33.00
CA GLY A 333 -2.29 12.52 33.93
C GLY A 333 -3.12 11.36 33.37
N TYR A 334 -3.67 10.55 34.26
CA TYR A 334 -4.43 9.35 33.89
C TYR A 334 -5.51 9.60 32.83
N ALA A 335 -5.53 8.75 31.81
CA ALA A 335 -6.47 8.73 30.68
C ALA A 335 -6.62 10.09 29.96
N ASN A 336 -5.51 10.84 29.82
CA ASN A 336 -5.49 12.18 29.22
C ASN A 336 -6.39 13.20 29.93
N ASN A 337 -6.63 13.04 31.23
CA ASN A 337 -7.56 13.89 32.00
C ASN A 337 -9.00 13.95 31.41
N ARG A 338 -9.43 12.90 30.69
CA ARG A 338 -10.77 12.83 30.08
C ARG A 338 -11.85 12.52 31.12
N ALA A 339 -13.11 12.84 30.77
CA ALA A 339 -14.36 12.42 31.41
C ALA A 339 -14.30 12.18 32.94
N GLY A 340 -14.25 13.27 33.73
CA GLY A 340 -14.34 13.21 35.20
C GLY A 340 -13.03 13.41 35.95
N ASN A 341 -11.90 13.62 35.25
CA ASN A 341 -10.60 13.90 35.88
C ASN A 341 -9.98 15.23 35.42
N PRO A 342 -10.62 16.39 35.70
CA PRO A 342 -10.10 17.69 35.28
C PRO A 342 -8.75 18.00 35.95
N LYS A 343 -7.84 18.62 35.19
CA LYS A 343 -6.51 18.99 35.68
C LYS A 343 -6.62 19.94 36.90
N PRO A 344 -6.09 19.55 38.09
CA PRO A 344 -6.15 20.36 39.30
C PRO A 344 -5.47 21.73 39.16
N SER A 345 -5.95 22.72 39.91
CA SER A 345 -5.36 24.08 39.94
C SER A 345 -3.87 24.07 40.30
N LYS A 346 -3.46 23.23 41.26
CA LYS A 346 -2.05 23.07 41.65
C LYS A 346 -1.13 22.70 40.47
N ILE A 347 -1.61 21.89 39.52
CA ILE A 347 -0.84 21.48 38.34
C ILE A 347 -0.73 22.64 37.35
N LYS A 348 -1.81 23.40 37.14
CA LYS A 348 -1.78 24.61 36.29
C LYS A 348 -0.84 25.68 36.85
N THR A 349 -0.83 25.87 38.18
CA THR A 349 0.12 26.78 38.84
C THR A 349 1.55 26.30 38.66
N PHE A 350 1.80 25.00 38.81
CA PHE A 350 3.12 24.41 38.57
C PHE A 350 3.58 24.65 37.12
N GLU A 351 2.75 24.34 36.12
CA GLU A 351 3.07 24.54 34.69
C GLU A 351 3.51 25.97 34.40
N LYS A 352 2.81 26.98 34.96
CA LYS A 352 3.17 28.39 34.76
C LYS A 352 4.56 28.73 35.29
N HIS A 353 4.89 28.27 36.49
CA HIS A 353 6.21 28.50 37.07
C HIS A 353 7.30 27.71 36.36
N TYR A 354 6.97 26.50 35.90
CA TYR A 354 7.90 25.68 35.17
C TYR A 354 8.20 26.24 33.78
N GLU A 355 7.21 26.78 33.06
CA GLU A 355 7.46 27.50 31.80
C GLU A 355 8.38 28.72 31.99
N GLN A 356 8.24 29.46 33.09
CA GLN A 356 9.16 30.57 33.41
C GLN A 356 10.60 30.08 33.58
N TYR A 357 10.78 29.01 34.37
CA TYR A 357 12.08 28.37 34.54
C TYR A 357 12.68 27.86 33.22
N LEU A 358 11.88 27.21 32.37
CA LEU A 358 12.33 26.73 31.06
C LEU A 358 12.83 27.85 30.15
N GLN A 359 12.20 29.03 30.19
CA GLN A 359 12.66 30.19 29.43
C GLN A 359 14.04 30.68 29.91
N GLU A 360 14.27 30.72 31.22
CA GLU A 360 15.57 31.10 31.81
C GLU A 360 16.66 30.10 31.38
N VAL A 361 16.41 28.80 31.54
CA VAL A 361 17.34 27.72 31.17
C VAL A 361 17.72 27.76 29.68
N ILE A 362 16.78 28.10 28.81
CA ILE A 362 17.03 28.20 27.36
C ILE A 362 17.75 29.49 26.99
N HIS A 363 17.44 30.61 27.65
CA HIS A 363 18.13 31.88 27.46
C HIS A 363 19.62 31.75 27.80
N ASP A 364 19.94 31.13 28.94
CA ASP A 364 21.33 30.89 29.36
C ASP A 364 22.10 29.99 28.39
N LYS A 365 21.43 28.97 27.82
CA LYS A 365 22.02 28.08 26.80
C LYS A 365 22.36 28.83 25.51
N ARG A 366 21.55 29.82 25.10
CA ARG A 366 21.81 30.64 23.91
C ARG A 366 23.03 31.55 24.13
N ASN A 367 23.10 32.22 25.28
CA ASN A 367 24.20 33.13 25.61
C ASN A 367 25.55 32.42 25.70
N HIS A 368 25.58 31.19 26.25
CA HIS A 368 26.79 30.37 26.29
C HIS A 368 27.23 29.83 24.91
N ARG A 369 26.30 29.58 23.99
CA ARG A 369 26.62 29.17 22.61
C ARG A 369 27.17 30.33 21.78
N SER A 370 26.61 31.54 21.91
CA SER A 370 27.12 32.72 21.21
C SER A 370 28.52 33.11 21.67
N ALA A 371 28.82 32.98 22.97
CA ALA A 371 30.16 33.26 23.52
C ALA A 371 31.23 32.26 23.04
N ARG A 372 30.86 30.99 22.79
CA ARG A 372 31.77 29.95 22.26
C ARG A 372 32.00 30.01 20.75
N GLN A 373 31.16 30.70 19.99
CA GLN A 373 31.31 30.90 18.54
C GLN A 373 32.03 32.22 18.19
N SER A 374 32.22 33.09 19.18
CA SER A 374 32.90 34.39 19.05
C SER A 374 34.31 34.41 19.66
N ALA A 375 34.75 33.27 20.19
CA ALA A 375 36.12 32.98 20.62
C ALA A 375 36.69 31.88 19.72
#